data_AF-A0A9D7BM41-F1
#
_entry.id   AF-A0A9D7BM41-F1
#
_cell.length_a   1.000
_cell.length_b   1.000
_cell.length_c   1.000
_cell.angle_alpha   90.00
_cell.angle_beta   90.00
_cell.angle_gamma   90.00
#
_symmetry.space_group_name_H-M   'P 1'
#
loop_
_entity.id
_entity.type
_entity.pdbx_description
1 polymer ?
#
loop_
_entity_poly.entity_id
_entity_poly.type
_entity_poly.pdbx_seq_one_letter_code
_entity_poly.pdbx_strand_id
1 'polypeptide(L)'
;MSYLKYFVLFWFAIIEVNPIFAQPSNDNCSGAILLMASPDYLCGYSFTAGTTENATDSGFNDACGGVGDDDVWFKFEATQTRHWVYIYGYSTGIPVMVFYAGSCASPDSVTCFNPNNTYGSAMLEGLTIGDTIYFRVFEADATPAIIEFDLCVFSPPTHDMCSGAVDIIPDVNNEVCEWSVTTEGATDQNIGVGSCGIDMAFDVWYKFTAISNRHIISLSTVFDYWLPGSFIAEIRDECSGSEIACFSVSYDGDMANLN
;
A
#
# COMPACT_ATOMS: atom_id res chain seq x y z
N MET A 1 50.49 59.21 -45.06
CA MET A 1 49.15 58.59 -44.95
C MET A 1 49.33 57.07 -44.99
N SER A 2 49.24 56.40 -43.85
CA SER A 2 48.91 54.97 -43.79
C SER A 2 48.44 54.69 -42.37
N TYR A 3 47.14 54.41 -42.21
CA TYR A 3 46.52 54.09 -40.92
C TYR A 3 46.49 52.57 -40.76
N LEU A 4 47.14 52.07 -39.72
CA LEU A 4 47.11 50.67 -39.33
C LEU A 4 45.79 50.41 -38.56
N LYS A 5 44.87 49.65 -39.18
CA LYS A 5 43.60 49.23 -38.54
C LYS A 5 43.84 47.96 -37.73
N TYR A 6 43.75 48.05 -36.41
CA TYR A 6 43.73 46.89 -35.53
C TYR A 6 42.31 46.29 -35.50
N PHE A 7 42.17 45.07 -36.00
CA PHE A 7 40.94 44.29 -35.89
C PHE A 7 41.00 43.53 -34.55
N VAL A 8 40.23 43.97 -33.56
CA VAL A 8 40.08 43.26 -32.28
C VAL A 8 38.98 42.22 -32.47
N LEU A 9 39.36 40.96 -32.60
CA LEU A 9 38.44 39.83 -32.56
C LEU A 9 37.98 39.63 -31.11
N PHE A 10 36.77 40.07 -30.79
CA PHE A 10 36.09 39.69 -29.55
C PHE A 10 35.61 38.25 -29.68
N TRP A 11 36.34 37.33 -29.06
CA TRP A 11 35.90 35.95 -28.87
C TRP A 11 34.84 35.95 -27.75
N PHE A 12 33.56 35.89 -28.13
CA PHE A 12 32.50 35.58 -27.18
C PHE A 12 32.62 34.09 -26.83
N ALA A 13 33.18 33.78 -25.67
CA ALA A 13 32.99 32.46 -25.07
C ALA A 13 31.50 32.33 -24.73
N ILE A 14 30.81 31.40 -25.39
CA ILE A 14 29.49 30.95 -24.95
C ILE A 14 29.75 30.22 -23.63
N ILE A 15 29.44 30.88 -22.51
CA ILE A 15 29.36 30.20 -21.22
C ILE A 15 28.10 29.37 -21.30
N GLU A 16 28.24 28.08 -21.58
CA GLU A 16 27.20 27.09 -21.33
C GLU A 16 26.98 27.05 -19.81
N VAL A 17 26.05 27.88 -19.34
CA VAL A 17 25.51 27.77 -18.00
C VAL A 17 24.63 26.52 -18.00
N ASN A 18 25.21 25.37 -17.64
CA ASN A 18 24.39 24.23 -17.25
C ASN A 18 23.73 24.61 -15.92
N PRO A 19 22.40 24.82 -15.88
CA PRO A 19 21.73 25.08 -14.62
C PRO A 19 21.91 23.85 -13.73
N ILE A 20 22.68 23.99 -12.64
CA ILE A 20 22.74 22.98 -11.59
C ILE A 20 21.49 23.19 -10.75
N PHE A 21 20.46 22.39 -11.01
CA PHE A 21 19.32 22.30 -10.11
C PHE A 21 19.76 21.59 -8.83
N ALA A 22 19.20 22.00 -7.69
CA ALA A 22 19.45 21.31 -6.44
C ALA A 22 18.64 20.01 -6.45
N GLN A 23 19.32 18.89 -6.18
CA GLN A 23 18.66 17.59 -6.04
C GLN A 23 17.68 17.59 -4.85
N PRO A 24 16.62 16.76 -4.89
CA PRO A 24 15.67 16.64 -3.80
C PRO A 24 16.36 16.19 -2.50
N SER A 25 15.80 16.53 -1.34
CA SER A 25 16.40 16.18 -0.05
C SER A 25 16.53 14.68 0.18
N ASN A 26 15.69 13.90 -0.50
CA ASN A 26 15.64 12.45 -0.44
C ASN A 26 16.17 11.78 -1.71
N ASP A 27 16.98 12.49 -2.49
CA ASP A 27 17.71 11.96 -3.65
C ASP A 27 18.60 10.76 -3.32
N ASN A 28 19.01 10.62 -2.05
CA ASN A 28 19.81 9.49 -1.59
C ASN A 28 19.18 8.84 -0.36
N CYS A 29 19.42 7.55 -0.18
CA CYS A 29 19.00 6.75 0.98
C CYS A 29 19.21 7.45 2.34
N SER A 30 20.34 8.13 2.53
CA SER A 30 20.62 8.82 3.80
C SER A 30 19.63 9.95 4.12
N GLY A 31 18.99 10.50 3.09
CA GLY A 31 17.95 11.52 3.15
C GLY A 31 16.53 10.98 3.08
N ALA A 32 16.33 9.65 3.17
CA ALA A 32 15.01 9.02 3.04
C ALA A 32 13.96 9.67 3.96
N ILE A 33 12.86 10.13 3.36
CA ILE A 33 11.74 10.77 4.07
C ILE A 33 10.99 9.70 4.88
N LEU A 34 10.71 10.01 6.15
CA LEU A 34 9.95 9.13 7.03
C LEU A 34 8.44 9.27 6.77
N LEU A 35 7.79 8.16 6.44
CA LEU A 35 6.34 8.00 6.35
C LEU A 35 5.82 7.39 7.65
N MET A 36 4.62 7.80 8.03
CA MET A 36 3.87 7.19 9.14
C MET A 36 2.94 6.12 8.57
N ALA A 37 3.06 4.88 9.06
CA ALA A 37 2.15 3.81 8.69
C ALA A 37 0.78 4.04 9.35
N SER A 38 -0.26 4.14 8.52
CA SER A 38 -1.65 4.22 8.98
C SER A 38 -2.10 2.85 9.52
N PRO A 39 -2.85 2.81 10.64
CA PRO A 39 -3.41 1.58 11.17
C PRO A 39 -4.55 1.02 10.31
N ASP A 40 -5.07 1.83 9.38
CA ASP A 40 -6.15 1.49 8.47
C ASP A 40 -5.94 2.08 7.07
N TYR A 41 -6.74 1.60 6.12
CA TYR A 41 -6.69 1.99 4.71
C TYR A 41 -6.99 3.47 4.44
N LEU A 42 -7.57 4.20 5.41
CA LEU A 42 -7.98 5.60 5.23
C LEU A 42 -6.79 6.54 5.11
N CYS A 43 -5.57 6.06 5.37
CA CYS A 43 -4.36 6.86 5.31
C CYS A 43 -4.48 8.13 6.18
N GLY A 44 -5.11 8.01 7.36
CA GLY A 44 -5.52 9.14 8.21
C GLY A 44 -4.35 10.02 8.70
N TYR A 45 -3.12 9.53 8.56
CA TYR A 45 -1.88 10.23 8.89
C TYR A 45 -1.30 11.07 7.72
N SER A 46 -2.07 11.25 6.63
CA SER A 46 -1.78 12.03 5.43
C SER A 46 -0.91 11.31 4.39
N PHE A 47 -1.26 11.52 3.13
CA PHE A 47 -0.42 11.22 1.97
C PHE A 47 0.87 12.04 2.03
N THR A 48 1.98 11.44 1.63
CA THR A 48 3.29 12.09 1.52
C THR A 48 3.61 12.32 0.05
N ALA A 49 3.69 13.58 -0.36
CA ALA A 49 4.04 13.97 -1.72
C ALA A 49 5.52 13.67 -2.02
N GLY A 50 5.80 13.28 -3.25
CA GLY A 50 7.14 13.03 -3.78
C GLY A 50 7.25 13.39 -5.26
N THR A 51 8.49 13.61 -5.70
CA THR A 51 8.81 13.86 -7.11
C THR A 51 10.20 13.32 -7.45
N THR A 52 10.39 12.79 -8.66
CA THR A 52 11.73 12.47 -9.22
C THR A 52 12.39 13.65 -9.92
N GLU A 53 11.76 14.84 -9.91
CA GLU A 53 12.32 16.02 -10.56
C GLU A 53 13.72 16.38 -9.98
N ASN A 54 14.72 16.39 -10.85
CA ASN A 54 16.14 16.64 -10.54
C ASN A 54 16.79 15.58 -9.62
N ALA A 55 16.16 14.44 -9.42
CA ALA A 55 16.78 13.31 -8.74
C ALA A 55 17.88 12.68 -9.61
N THR A 56 18.76 11.92 -8.97
CA THR A 56 19.94 11.31 -9.57
C THR A 56 20.06 9.85 -9.16
N ASP A 57 20.82 9.08 -9.95
CA ASP A 57 21.14 7.68 -9.65
C ASP A 57 21.84 7.55 -8.29
N SER A 58 21.18 6.90 -7.33
CA SER A 58 21.74 6.64 -6.00
C SER A 58 22.76 5.49 -5.98
N GLY A 59 22.95 4.79 -7.12
CA GLY A 59 23.95 3.75 -7.33
C GLY A 59 23.54 2.36 -6.85
N PHE A 60 22.23 2.09 -6.75
CA PHE A 60 21.69 0.81 -6.31
C PHE A 60 21.21 -0.03 -7.49
N ASN A 61 21.35 -1.36 -7.39
CA ASN A 61 20.93 -2.27 -8.45
C ASN A 61 19.40 -2.29 -8.63
N ASP A 62 18.96 -2.26 -9.87
CA ASP A 62 17.55 -2.31 -10.24
C ASP A 62 17.04 -3.75 -10.19
N ALA A 63 16.56 -4.17 -9.02
CA ALA A 63 15.99 -5.50 -8.80
C ALA A 63 14.61 -5.71 -9.46
N CYS A 64 14.01 -4.65 -10.02
CA CYS A 64 12.62 -4.57 -10.43
C CYS A 64 12.36 -4.42 -11.93
N GLY A 65 13.43 -4.47 -12.74
CA GLY A 65 13.38 -3.84 -14.05
C GLY A 65 13.31 -2.30 -13.92
N GLY A 66 13.28 -1.66 -15.08
CA GLY A 66 13.46 -0.21 -15.20
C GLY A 66 14.89 0.26 -15.02
N VAL A 67 15.05 1.58 -14.93
CA VAL A 67 16.35 2.25 -14.82
C VAL A 67 16.27 3.25 -13.67
N GLY A 68 16.90 2.94 -12.54
CA GLY A 68 16.87 3.80 -11.35
C GLY A 68 17.80 5.01 -11.42
N ASP A 69 17.80 5.75 -12.54
CA ASP A 69 18.71 6.89 -12.74
C ASP A 69 18.23 8.22 -12.15
N ASP A 70 17.01 8.24 -11.58
CA ASP A 70 16.33 9.40 -11.00
C ASP A 70 15.62 9.07 -9.66
N ASP A 71 16.21 8.20 -8.85
CA ASP A 71 15.51 7.63 -7.71
C ASP A 71 15.40 8.56 -6.49
N VAL A 72 14.28 8.44 -5.76
CA VAL A 72 14.03 9.17 -4.51
C VAL A 72 13.61 8.23 -3.39
N TRP A 73 14.09 8.51 -2.18
CA TRP A 73 14.05 7.58 -1.06
C TRP A 73 13.05 7.93 0.03
N PHE A 74 12.48 6.90 0.60
CA PHE A 74 11.50 6.95 1.68
C PHE A 74 11.74 5.81 2.67
N LYS A 75 11.17 5.91 3.86
CA LYS A 75 11.21 4.87 4.86
C LYS A 75 10.00 4.90 5.77
N PHE A 76 9.65 3.78 6.38
CA PHE A 76 8.66 3.71 7.46
C PHE A 76 9.09 2.66 8.49
N GLU A 77 8.54 2.74 9.71
CA GLU A 77 8.71 1.70 10.73
C GLU A 77 7.55 0.72 10.66
N ALA A 78 7.84 -0.58 10.59
CA ALA A 78 6.82 -1.61 10.52
C ALA A 78 6.07 -1.73 11.87
N THR A 79 4.79 -1.36 11.89
CA THR A 79 3.93 -1.51 13.08
C THR A 79 3.16 -2.84 13.11
N GLN A 80 3.06 -3.51 11.96
CA GLN A 80 2.56 -4.87 11.77
C GLN A 80 3.53 -5.67 10.89
N THR A 81 3.31 -6.99 10.82
CA THR A 81 4.10 -7.90 9.97
C THR A 81 3.74 -7.80 8.48
N ARG A 82 2.69 -7.04 8.15
CA ARG A 82 2.25 -6.78 6.78
C ARG A 82 1.82 -5.33 6.62
N HIS A 83 2.15 -4.75 5.46
CA HIS A 83 1.77 -3.39 5.10
C HIS A 83 1.51 -3.28 3.61
N TRP A 84 0.52 -2.48 3.24
CA TRP A 84 0.39 -1.93 1.91
C TRP A 84 1.20 -0.64 1.79
N VAL A 85 1.87 -0.48 0.66
CA VAL A 85 2.42 0.80 0.22
C VAL A 85 1.73 1.18 -1.09
N TYR A 86 0.88 2.19 -1.02
CA TYR A 86 0.13 2.73 -2.15
C TYR A 86 0.86 3.94 -2.72
N ILE A 87 0.94 4.00 -4.05
CA ILE A 87 1.43 5.15 -4.80
C ILE A 87 0.33 5.66 -5.73
N TYR A 88 0.10 6.96 -5.71
CA TYR A 88 -0.80 7.66 -6.62
C TYR A 88 0.00 8.66 -7.45
N GLY A 89 0.32 8.30 -8.69
CA GLY A 89 1.03 9.17 -9.63
C GLY A 89 0.09 10.13 -10.36
N TYR A 90 0.52 11.39 -10.44
CA TYR A 90 -0.17 12.51 -11.09
C TYR A 90 0.40 12.85 -12.47
N SER A 91 1.60 12.35 -12.80
CA SER A 91 2.23 12.56 -14.10
C SER A 91 2.12 11.31 -14.99
N THR A 92 2.80 11.31 -16.15
CA THR A 92 2.77 10.20 -17.10
C THR A 92 3.84 9.13 -16.85
N GLY A 93 4.80 9.40 -15.96
CA GLY A 93 5.87 8.44 -15.65
C GLY A 93 5.34 7.25 -14.86
N ILE A 94 5.96 6.09 -15.04
CA ILE A 94 5.53 4.84 -14.39
C ILE A 94 6.43 4.61 -13.17
N PRO A 95 5.91 4.73 -11.93
CA PRO A 95 6.73 4.53 -10.75
C PRO A 95 7.07 3.06 -10.52
N VAL A 96 8.34 2.79 -10.26
CA VAL A 96 8.85 1.52 -9.73
C VAL A 96 9.25 1.73 -8.28
N MET A 97 8.84 0.81 -7.39
CA MET A 97 9.27 0.79 -5.99
C MET A 97 10.11 -0.44 -5.68
N VAL A 98 11.26 -0.24 -5.03
CA VAL A 98 12.11 -1.32 -4.51
C VAL A 98 12.24 -1.17 -3.00
N PHE A 99 11.90 -2.22 -2.25
CA PHE A 99 11.86 -2.20 -0.79
C PHE A 99 13.03 -2.97 -0.18
N TYR A 100 13.59 -2.47 0.93
CA TYR A 100 14.72 -3.03 1.65
C TYR A 100 14.46 -3.02 3.16
N ALA A 101 14.71 -4.15 3.85
CA ALA A 101 14.58 -4.24 5.30
C ALA A 101 15.89 -3.81 5.99
N GLY A 102 15.77 -2.97 7.03
CA GLY A 102 16.84 -2.58 7.94
C GLY A 102 17.85 -1.57 7.38
N SER A 103 18.26 -1.71 6.12
CA SER A 103 19.15 -0.77 5.45
C SER A 103 18.90 -0.70 3.96
N CYS A 104 19.27 0.42 3.33
CA CYS A 104 19.11 0.63 1.89
C CYS A 104 19.94 -0.31 1.01
N ALA A 105 20.99 -0.93 1.55
CA ALA A 105 21.91 -1.80 0.82
C ALA A 105 21.75 -3.28 1.20
N SER A 106 20.55 -3.68 1.61
CA SER A 106 20.25 -5.11 1.82
C SER A 106 20.50 -5.86 0.50
N PRO A 107 21.31 -6.93 0.50
CA PRO A 107 21.60 -7.69 -0.72
C PRO A 107 20.34 -8.32 -1.33
N ASP A 108 19.30 -8.50 -0.51
CA ASP A 108 17.98 -8.97 -0.93
C ASP A 108 16.97 -7.82 -0.73
N SER A 109 16.33 -7.38 -1.83
CA SER A 109 15.12 -6.56 -1.76
C SER A 109 13.98 -7.39 -1.16
N VAL A 110 13.18 -6.80 -0.28
CA VAL A 110 12.03 -7.46 0.37
C VAL A 110 10.94 -7.73 -0.66
N THR A 111 10.60 -6.70 -1.43
CA THR A 111 9.56 -6.73 -2.45
C THR A 111 9.96 -5.78 -3.57
N CYS A 112 9.47 -6.10 -4.74
CA CYS A 112 9.53 -5.27 -5.91
C CYS A 112 8.11 -4.91 -6.37
N PHE A 113 7.90 -3.67 -6.80
CA PHE A 113 6.63 -3.25 -7.36
C PHE A 113 6.81 -2.42 -8.63
N ASN A 114 6.28 -2.93 -9.74
CA ASN A 114 6.17 -2.22 -11.01
C ASN A 114 4.72 -2.37 -11.52
N PRO A 115 3.86 -1.37 -11.32
CA PRO A 115 2.44 -1.44 -11.69
C PRO A 115 2.20 -1.41 -13.20
N ASN A 116 3.21 -1.07 -14.03
CA ASN A 116 3.02 -0.71 -15.44
C ASN A 116 1.89 0.33 -15.64
N ASN A 117 1.69 1.20 -14.65
CA ASN A 117 0.65 2.20 -14.56
C ASN A 117 1.12 3.34 -13.65
N THR A 118 0.45 4.47 -13.59
CA THR A 118 0.88 5.61 -12.77
C THR A 118 0.54 5.43 -11.28
N TYR A 119 -0.24 4.42 -10.91
CA TYR A 119 -0.67 4.16 -9.54
C TYR A 119 -0.76 2.66 -9.24
N GLY A 120 -0.81 2.32 -7.96
CA GLY A 120 -1.14 1.00 -7.46
C GLY A 120 -0.56 0.74 -6.07
N SER A 121 -0.58 -0.52 -5.64
CA SER A 121 -0.13 -0.90 -4.29
C SER A 121 0.79 -2.11 -4.27
N ALA A 122 1.79 -2.05 -3.41
CA ALA A 122 2.64 -3.17 -3.05
C ALA A 122 2.24 -3.72 -1.69
N MET A 123 2.01 -5.03 -1.58
CA MET A 123 1.90 -5.73 -0.29
C MET A 123 3.29 -6.17 0.15
N LEU A 124 3.68 -5.77 1.36
CA LEU A 124 4.89 -6.20 2.04
C LEU A 124 4.49 -7.19 3.12
N GLU A 125 5.12 -8.36 3.15
CA GLU A 125 4.81 -9.42 4.11
C GLU A 125 6.05 -9.96 4.82
N GLY A 126 5.83 -10.67 5.93
CA GLY A 126 6.91 -11.28 6.70
C GLY A 126 7.82 -10.26 7.42
N LEU A 127 7.34 -9.04 7.63
CA LEU A 127 8.10 -7.98 8.28
C LEU A 127 8.20 -8.23 9.79
N THR A 128 9.31 -7.81 10.41
CA THR A 128 9.43 -7.77 11.87
C THR A 128 8.94 -6.42 12.38
N ILE A 129 8.08 -6.43 13.40
CA ILE A 129 7.59 -5.19 14.03
C ILE A 129 8.77 -4.42 14.64
N GLY A 130 8.84 -3.13 14.37
CA GLY A 130 9.93 -2.22 14.77
C GLY A 130 11.07 -2.13 13.76
N ASP A 131 11.10 -2.97 12.72
CA ASP A 131 12.09 -2.82 11.65
C ASP A 131 11.79 -1.56 10.83
N THR A 132 12.84 -0.83 10.47
CA THR A 132 12.75 0.24 9.49
C THR A 132 12.82 -0.33 8.09
N ILE A 133 11.80 -0.09 7.29
CA ILE A 133 11.74 -0.46 5.87
C ILE A 133 12.10 0.78 5.06
N TYR A 134 13.12 0.65 4.23
CA TYR A 134 13.54 1.68 3.27
C TYR A 134 13.02 1.31 1.89
N PHE A 135 12.68 2.30 1.08
CA PHE A 135 12.35 2.07 -0.31
C PHE A 135 12.70 3.27 -1.16
N ARG A 136 12.94 3.00 -2.44
CA ARG A 136 13.15 4.03 -3.46
C ARG A 136 12.05 3.97 -4.50
N VAL A 137 11.72 5.13 -5.07
CA VAL A 137 10.79 5.31 -6.17
C VAL A 137 11.55 5.91 -7.35
N PHE A 138 11.42 5.33 -8.54
CA PHE A 138 12.07 5.80 -9.77
C PHE A 138 11.23 5.46 -11.00
N GLU A 139 11.64 5.97 -12.16
CA GLU A 139 10.92 5.78 -13.41
C GLU A 139 11.20 4.41 -14.07
N ALA A 140 10.15 3.78 -14.59
CA ALA A 140 10.27 2.45 -15.17
C ALA A 140 11.00 2.44 -16.52
N ASP A 141 10.91 3.50 -17.31
CA ASP A 141 11.55 3.58 -18.61
C ASP A 141 12.94 4.24 -18.53
N ALA A 142 13.75 4.06 -19.58
CA ALA A 142 15.03 4.75 -19.70
C ALA A 142 14.88 6.17 -20.29
N THR A 143 13.66 6.59 -20.56
CA THR A 143 13.38 7.90 -21.15
C THR A 143 12.95 8.83 -20.03
N PRO A 144 13.71 9.89 -19.72
CA PRO A 144 13.45 10.71 -18.55
C PRO A 144 12.01 11.23 -18.54
N ALA A 145 11.23 10.74 -17.57
CA ALA A 145 9.91 11.26 -17.26
C ALA A 145 9.87 11.59 -15.77
N ILE A 146 9.49 12.82 -15.45
CA ILE A 146 9.31 13.22 -14.06
C ILE A 146 8.08 12.52 -13.51
N ILE A 147 8.23 11.84 -12.38
CA ILE A 147 7.11 11.28 -11.64
C ILE A 147 6.74 12.26 -10.54
N GLU A 148 5.49 12.71 -10.52
CA GLU A 148 4.90 13.42 -9.37
C GLU A 148 3.88 12.48 -8.73
N PHE A 149 3.94 12.27 -7.41
CA PHE A 149 3.13 11.26 -6.77
C PHE A 149 2.84 11.55 -5.30
N ASP A 150 1.84 10.86 -4.77
CA ASP A 150 1.57 10.75 -3.33
C ASP A 150 1.75 9.30 -2.87
N LEU A 151 2.33 9.12 -1.69
CA LEU A 151 2.50 7.84 -1.03
C LEU A 151 1.60 7.71 0.19
N CYS A 152 1.05 6.51 0.38
CA CYS A 152 0.46 6.09 1.64
C CYS A 152 0.98 4.72 2.05
N VAL A 153 1.35 4.57 3.32
CA VAL A 153 1.61 3.26 3.95
C VAL A 153 0.48 2.97 4.91
N PHE A 154 -0.12 1.78 4.82
CA PHE A 154 -1.15 1.35 5.75
C PHE A 154 -1.07 -0.14 6.04
N SER A 155 -1.55 -0.53 7.21
CA SER A 155 -1.67 -1.94 7.57
C SER A 155 -3.04 -2.52 7.18
N PRO A 156 -3.11 -3.81 6.81
CA PRO A 156 -4.39 -4.52 6.79
C PRO A 156 -5.06 -4.50 8.17
N PRO A 157 -6.38 -4.76 8.23
CA PRO A 157 -7.07 -4.99 9.50
C PRO A 157 -6.35 -6.02 10.37
N THR A 158 -6.35 -5.84 11.69
CA THR A 158 -5.65 -6.73 12.64
C THR A 158 -6.12 -8.19 12.60
N HIS A 159 -7.34 -8.41 12.13
CA HIS A 159 -8.02 -9.70 12.04
C HIS A 159 -8.27 -10.10 10.59
N ASP A 160 -7.43 -9.62 9.69
CA ASP A 160 -7.39 -9.99 8.27
C ASP A 160 -7.03 -11.46 8.04
N MET A 161 -6.29 -12.08 8.95
CA MET A 161 -5.93 -13.50 8.89
C MET A 161 -6.83 -14.32 9.80
N CYS A 162 -7.27 -15.50 9.37
CA CYS A 162 -8.06 -16.39 10.22
C CYS A 162 -7.33 -16.80 11.51
N SER A 163 -6.00 -16.96 11.46
CA SER A 163 -5.19 -17.20 12.67
C SER A 163 -5.27 -16.05 13.69
N GLY A 164 -5.58 -14.84 13.22
CA GLY A 164 -5.79 -13.63 14.01
C GLY A 164 -7.26 -13.29 14.26
N ALA A 165 -8.19 -14.24 14.04
CA ALA A 165 -9.62 -14.01 14.20
C ALA A 165 -9.98 -13.47 15.60
N VAL A 166 -10.81 -12.43 15.63
CA VAL A 166 -11.28 -11.83 16.88
C VAL A 166 -12.31 -12.73 17.56
N ASP A 167 -12.11 -12.99 18.85
CA ASP A 167 -13.11 -13.66 19.68
C ASP A 167 -14.34 -12.77 19.88
N ILE A 168 -15.49 -13.20 19.37
CA ILE A 168 -16.80 -12.63 19.71
C ILE A 168 -17.49 -13.55 20.71
N ILE A 169 -18.16 -12.94 21.69
CA ILE A 169 -18.89 -13.66 22.72
C ILE A 169 -20.34 -13.76 22.29
N PRO A 170 -20.92 -14.96 22.14
CA PRO A 170 -22.34 -15.10 21.85
C PRO A 170 -23.16 -14.42 22.95
N ASP A 171 -23.93 -13.42 22.55
CA ASP A 171 -24.77 -12.69 23.49
C ASP A 171 -25.98 -13.52 23.92
N VAL A 172 -26.13 -13.65 25.24
CA VAL A 172 -27.21 -14.42 25.89
C VAL A 172 -28.35 -13.53 26.36
N ASN A 173 -28.16 -12.21 26.39
CA ASN A 173 -29.11 -11.24 26.92
C ASN A 173 -29.86 -10.47 25.82
N ASN A 174 -29.50 -10.67 24.55
CA ASN A 174 -30.05 -9.94 23.41
C ASN A 174 -29.78 -8.42 23.52
N GLU A 175 -28.60 -8.08 24.03
CA GLU A 175 -27.98 -6.77 24.00
C GLU A 175 -27.39 -6.50 22.60
N VAL A 176 -27.43 -5.25 22.15
CA VAL A 176 -26.90 -4.90 20.83
C VAL A 176 -25.38 -5.08 20.83
N CYS A 177 -24.90 -6.03 20.03
CA CYS A 177 -23.47 -6.22 19.77
C CYS A 177 -23.02 -5.24 18.68
N GLU A 178 -22.59 -4.03 19.04
CA GLU A 178 -22.01 -3.09 18.07
C GLU A 178 -20.52 -3.35 17.89
N TRP A 179 -20.18 -4.22 16.94
CA TRP A 179 -18.84 -4.34 16.39
C TRP A 179 -18.88 -3.78 14.96
N SER A 180 -18.22 -2.66 14.71
CA SER A 180 -18.04 -2.14 13.36
C SER A 180 -16.78 -2.72 12.74
N VAL A 181 -16.86 -3.07 11.45
CA VAL A 181 -15.75 -3.64 10.69
C VAL A 181 -15.70 -3.06 9.29
N THR A 182 -14.51 -3.09 8.70
CA THR A 182 -14.28 -2.83 7.28
C THR A 182 -13.46 -3.97 6.69
N THR A 183 -13.81 -4.43 5.49
CA THR A 183 -12.98 -5.32 4.67
C THR A 183 -12.01 -4.53 3.79
N GLU A 184 -12.04 -3.19 3.86
CA GLU A 184 -11.17 -2.36 3.05
C GLU A 184 -9.73 -2.40 3.56
N GLY A 185 -8.78 -2.63 2.65
CA GLY A 185 -7.38 -2.87 2.97
C GLY A 185 -7.06 -4.29 3.46
N ALA A 186 -8.06 -5.16 3.62
CA ALA A 186 -7.85 -6.58 3.87
C ALA A 186 -7.16 -7.27 2.67
N THR A 187 -6.73 -8.52 2.86
CA THR A 187 -6.03 -9.34 1.88
C THR A 187 -6.81 -10.62 1.62
N ASP A 188 -6.72 -11.13 0.40
CA ASP A 188 -7.37 -12.38 0.03
C ASP A 188 -6.57 -13.58 0.54
N GLN A 189 -7.19 -14.38 1.42
CA GLN A 189 -6.61 -15.61 1.97
C GLN A 189 -6.69 -16.80 1.00
N ASN A 190 -7.25 -16.61 -0.19
CA ASN A 190 -7.47 -17.63 -1.22
C ASN A 190 -8.22 -18.86 -0.69
N ILE A 191 -9.17 -18.65 0.23
CA ILE A 191 -9.98 -19.74 0.82
C ILE A 191 -11.01 -20.28 -0.18
N GLY A 192 -11.16 -19.61 -1.31
CA GLY A 192 -11.97 -20.02 -2.45
C GLY A 192 -13.42 -19.57 -2.34
N VAL A 193 -14.20 -19.88 -3.36
CA VAL A 193 -15.59 -19.46 -3.48
C VAL A 193 -16.48 -20.32 -2.56
N GLY A 194 -17.03 -19.70 -1.51
CA GLY A 194 -18.08 -20.29 -0.68
C GLY A 194 -19.39 -20.56 -1.46
N SER A 195 -20.39 -21.15 -0.81
CA SER A 195 -21.66 -21.49 -1.47
C SER A 195 -22.47 -20.28 -1.96
N CYS A 196 -22.13 -19.07 -1.50
CA CYS A 196 -22.70 -17.82 -2.02
C CYS A 196 -22.18 -17.43 -3.42
N GLY A 197 -21.19 -18.13 -3.99
CA GLY A 197 -20.86 -18.01 -5.41
C GLY A 197 -20.12 -16.74 -5.83
N ILE A 198 -19.54 -15.98 -4.90
CA ILE A 198 -18.62 -14.87 -5.21
C ILE A 198 -17.21 -15.22 -4.75
N ASP A 199 -16.22 -14.81 -5.54
CA ASP A 199 -14.82 -14.88 -5.15
C ASP A 199 -14.58 -13.85 -4.05
N MET A 200 -14.19 -14.33 -2.87
CA MET A 200 -14.01 -13.51 -1.67
C MET A 200 -12.69 -12.75 -1.76
N ALA A 201 -12.66 -11.73 -2.60
CA ALA A 201 -11.53 -10.81 -2.59
C ALA A 201 -11.67 -9.91 -1.35
N PHE A 202 -10.85 -10.16 -0.33
CA PHE A 202 -10.69 -9.37 0.91
C PHE A 202 -11.68 -9.71 2.04
N ASP A 203 -11.18 -10.36 3.09
CA ASP A 203 -11.97 -10.86 4.22
C ASP A 203 -11.41 -10.45 5.58
N VAL A 204 -12.25 -10.57 6.61
CA VAL A 204 -11.91 -10.28 8.01
C VAL A 204 -12.55 -11.34 8.90
N TRP A 205 -11.81 -11.78 9.92
CA TRP A 205 -12.12 -13.00 10.63
C TRP A 205 -12.58 -12.77 12.07
N TYR A 206 -13.65 -13.48 12.42
CA TYR A 206 -14.20 -13.57 13.76
C TYR A 206 -14.38 -15.04 14.14
N LYS A 207 -14.27 -15.34 15.42
CA LYS A 207 -14.51 -16.68 15.95
C LYS A 207 -15.33 -16.61 17.24
N PHE A 208 -16.08 -17.66 17.51
CA PHE A 208 -16.79 -17.81 18.78
C PHE A 208 -16.81 -19.28 19.20
N THR A 209 -16.95 -19.51 20.51
CA THR A 209 -17.24 -20.84 21.02
C THR A 209 -18.76 -21.01 21.14
N ALA A 210 -19.31 -22.02 20.47
CA ALA A 210 -20.73 -22.34 20.56
C ALA A 210 -21.14 -22.68 22.01
N ILE A 211 -22.09 -21.93 22.56
CA ILE A 211 -22.68 -22.12 23.90
C ILE A 211 -24.05 -22.83 23.90
N SER A 212 -24.54 -23.14 22.71
CA SER A 212 -25.85 -23.72 22.41
C SER A 212 -25.74 -24.58 21.15
N ASN A 213 -26.76 -25.38 20.87
CA ASN A 213 -26.88 -26.09 19.59
C ASN A 213 -27.58 -25.25 18.51
N ARG A 214 -27.85 -23.97 18.79
CA ARG A 214 -28.42 -23.03 17.83
C ARG A 214 -27.95 -21.62 18.11
N HIS A 215 -27.50 -20.95 17.06
CA HIS A 215 -27.03 -19.57 17.09
C HIS A 215 -27.66 -18.76 15.97
N ILE A 216 -27.78 -17.45 16.20
CA ILE A 216 -28.18 -16.48 15.18
C ILE A 216 -27.01 -15.53 15.00
N ILE A 217 -26.56 -15.37 13.77
CA ILE A 217 -25.63 -14.31 13.39
C ILE A 217 -26.43 -13.24 12.68
N SER A 218 -26.29 -11.99 13.13
CA SER A 218 -26.93 -10.81 12.57
C SER A 218 -25.86 -9.82 12.15
N LEU A 219 -25.99 -9.28 10.95
CA LEU A 219 -25.09 -8.26 10.41
C LEU A 219 -25.91 -7.10 9.87
N SER A 220 -25.42 -5.88 10.10
CA SER A 220 -26.00 -4.65 9.58
C SER A 220 -24.90 -3.76 9.04
N THR A 221 -25.15 -3.09 7.92
CA THR A 221 -24.20 -2.13 7.36
C THR A 221 -24.24 -0.82 8.16
N VAL A 222 -23.08 -0.23 8.41
CA VAL A 222 -22.99 1.13 8.94
C VAL A 222 -22.89 2.04 7.71
N PHE A 223 -23.84 2.96 7.54
CA PHE A 223 -24.04 3.81 6.36
C PHE A 223 -22.74 4.26 5.66
N ASP A 224 -22.52 3.81 4.42
CA ASP A 224 -21.70 4.52 3.43
C ASP A 224 -22.63 5.14 2.37
N TYR A 225 -22.60 6.46 2.24
CA TYR A 225 -23.52 7.23 1.40
C TYR A 225 -23.25 7.09 -0.10
N TRP A 226 -22.09 6.52 -0.49
CA TRP A 226 -21.64 6.55 -1.88
C TRP A 226 -21.67 5.20 -2.58
N LEU A 227 -21.59 4.10 -1.82
CA LEU A 227 -21.70 2.74 -2.33
C LEU A 227 -22.42 1.86 -1.30
N PRO A 228 -23.71 1.54 -1.47
CA PRO A 228 -24.35 0.52 -0.66
C PRO A 228 -23.71 -0.83 -1.00
N GLY A 229 -22.64 -1.20 -0.29
CA GLY A 229 -21.99 -2.49 -0.43
C GLY A 229 -22.90 -3.60 0.08
N SER A 230 -23.06 -4.67 -0.70
CA SER A 230 -23.54 -5.96 -0.20
C SER A 230 -22.37 -6.70 0.41
N PHE A 231 -22.49 -7.16 1.65
CA PHE A 231 -21.47 -7.99 2.28
C PHE A 231 -21.92 -9.45 2.26
N ILE A 232 -20.96 -10.36 2.24
CA ILE A 232 -21.22 -11.79 2.40
C ILE A 232 -20.54 -12.25 3.68
N ALA A 233 -21.29 -13.01 4.47
CA ALA A 233 -20.76 -13.69 5.63
C ALA A 233 -20.73 -15.19 5.35
N GLU A 234 -19.53 -15.75 5.48
CA GLU A 234 -19.30 -17.18 5.47
C GLU A 234 -18.95 -17.65 6.87
N ILE A 235 -19.52 -18.78 7.26
CA ILE A 235 -19.29 -19.41 8.55
C ILE A 235 -18.68 -20.77 8.29
N ARG A 236 -17.55 -21.05 8.94
CA ARG A 236 -16.82 -22.32 8.84
C ARG A 236 -16.59 -22.91 10.24
N ASP A 237 -16.41 -24.22 10.32
CA ASP A 237 -16.07 -24.91 11.57
C ASP A 237 -14.61 -24.68 12.01
N GLU A 238 -13.72 -24.36 11.06
CA GLU A 238 -12.35 -23.88 11.27
C GLU A 238 -11.86 -23.10 10.04
N CYS A 239 -10.68 -22.47 10.12
CA CYS A 239 -10.13 -21.61 9.05
C CYS A 239 -10.09 -22.27 7.67
N SER A 240 -9.75 -23.56 7.61
CA SER A 240 -9.71 -24.35 6.36
C SER A 240 -10.77 -25.44 6.36
N GLY A 241 -11.78 -25.24 7.19
CA GLY A 241 -12.82 -26.21 7.48
C GLY A 241 -13.97 -26.19 6.48
N SER A 242 -14.98 -26.98 6.79
CA SER A 242 -16.20 -27.02 6.00
C SER A 242 -17.01 -25.74 6.23
N GLU A 243 -17.56 -25.20 5.15
CA GLU A 243 -18.57 -24.15 5.25
C GLU A 243 -19.82 -24.73 5.95
N ILE A 244 -20.22 -24.08 7.05
CA ILE A 244 -21.44 -24.36 7.82
C ILE A 244 -22.61 -23.59 7.21
N ALA A 245 -22.38 -22.33 6.86
CA ALA A 245 -23.39 -21.46 6.29
C ALA A 245 -22.74 -20.34 5.49
N CYS A 246 -23.51 -19.78 4.55
CA CYS A 246 -23.18 -18.54 3.87
C CYS A 246 -24.45 -17.73 3.65
N PHE A 247 -24.37 -16.42 3.84
CA PHE A 247 -25.49 -15.51 3.57
C PHE A 247 -25.00 -14.14 3.10
N SER A 248 -25.77 -13.53 2.19
CA SER A 248 -25.59 -12.15 1.76
C SER A 248 -26.38 -11.20 2.64
N VAL A 249 -25.80 -10.05 2.97
CA VAL A 249 -26.46 -8.98 3.72
C VAL A 249 -26.78 -7.83 2.79
N SER A 250 -28.07 -7.54 2.66
CA SER A 250 -28.60 -6.37 1.98
C SER A 250 -28.88 -5.24 2.99
N TYR A 251 -29.18 -4.04 2.46
CA TYR A 251 -29.19 -2.75 3.16
C TYR A 251 -29.99 -2.68 4.49
N ASP A 252 -30.93 -3.60 4.73
CA ASP A 252 -31.78 -3.63 5.93
C ASP A 252 -31.30 -4.66 7.00
N GLY A 253 -30.12 -5.25 6.82
CA GLY A 253 -29.57 -6.29 7.68
C GLY A 253 -30.17 -7.67 7.37
N ASP A 254 -29.35 -8.72 7.52
CA ASP A 254 -29.76 -10.10 7.29
C ASP A 254 -29.24 -11.00 8.42
N MET A 255 -29.96 -12.10 8.66
CA MET A 255 -29.65 -13.05 9.73
C MET A 255 -29.52 -14.48 9.18
N ALA A 256 -28.54 -15.23 9.70
CA ALA A 256 -28.43 -16.67 9.47
C ALA A 256 -28.64 -17.46 10.76
N ASN A 257 -29.41 -18.55 10.65
CA ASN A 257 -29.55 -19.54 11.72
C ASN A 257 -28.52 -20.65 11.52
N LEU A 258 -27.70 -20.89 12.53
CA LEU A 258 -26.77 -22.01 12.59
C LEU A 258 -27.39 -23.09 13.49
N ASN A 259 -27.47 -24.33 12.98
CA ASN A 259 -27.97 -25.52 13.70
C ASN A 259 -26.90 -26.58 13.83
#